data_AF-A0A2C4NY60-F1
#
_entry.id   AF-A0A2C4NY60-F1
#
_cell.length_a   1.000
_cell.length_b   1.000
_cell.length_c   1.000
_cell.angle_alpha   90.00
_cell.angle_beta   90.00
_cell.angle_gamma   90.00
#
_symmetry.space_group_name_H-M   'P 1'
#
loop_
_entity.id
_entity.type
_entity.pdbx_description
1 polymer ?
#
loop_
_entity_poly.entity_id
_entity_poly.type
_entity_poly.pdbx_seq_one_letter_code
_entity_poly.pdbx_strand_id
1 'polypeptide(L)'
;MKDEQKLNINEMANDYLRTGDDFTFTDLYTSLSEVYRDKLRYWSTSTYMANEHDITGLFHDVIQKVLKSLRNNAGGDFVKLFAVSLKNEYNSLLRKLRTRRKYELYDGPNSDEEENTAMFEAIADEFDLEEHVIKKKEADQRKLIDFLTDPGQVSDETTTAIVESFITNDGPTTPTAIGKKLGLHHSTVIRKIERLAKRFDERQFGNYRDYLLA
;
A
#
# COMPACT_ATOMS: atom_id res chain seq x y z
N MET A 1 23.38 -8.14 -36.64
CA MET A 1 23.15 -9.56 -36.98
C MET A 1 23.89 -9.86 -38.27
N LYS A 2 24.72 -10.92 -38.27
CA LYS A 2 25.47 -11.37 -39.45
C LYS A 2 24.52 -12.02 -40.47
N ASP A 3 24.87 -12.03 -41.75
CA ASP A 3 23.96 -12.51 -42.80
C ASP A 3 23.65 -14.02 -42.69
N GLU A 4 24.63 -14.83 -42.28
CA GLU A 4 24.43 -16.26 -41.98
C GLU A 4 23.40 -16.49 -40.85
N GLN A 5 23.44 -15.67 -39.81
CA GLN A 5 22.47 -15.75 -38.70
C GLN A 5 21.06 -15.35 -39.15
N LYS A 6 20.94 -14.37 -40.05
CA LYS A 6 19.64 -13.98 -40.62
C LYS A 6 19.04 -15.12 -41.43
N LEU A 7 19.86 -15.80 -42.23
CA LEU A 7 19.44 -16.92 -43.06
C LEU A 7 18.91 -18.06 -42.18
N ASN A 8 19.67 -18.46 -41.16
CA ASN A 8 19.28 -19.52 -40.23
C ASN A 8 17.95 -19.21 -39.51
N ILE A 9 17.78 -18.00 -38.99
CA ILE A 9 16.54 -17.59 -38.32
C ILE A 9 15.36 -17.57 -39.30
N ASN A 10 15.57 -17.17 -40.56
CA ASN A 10 14.53 -17.22 -41.58
C ASN A 10 14.15 -18.66 -41.94
N GLU A 11 15.11 -19.58 -42.01
CA GLU A 11 14.86 -21.01 -42.23
C GLU A 11 14.02 -21.60 -41.09
N MET A 12 14.43 -21.39 -39.82
CA MET A 12 13.68 -21.81 -38.64
C MET A 12 12.25 -21.24 -38.62
N ALA A 13 12.08 -19.97 -38.98
CA ALA A 13 10.76 -19.35 -39.06
C ALA A 13 9.89 -19.98 -40.15
N ASN A 14 10.45 -20.27 -41.33
CA ASN A 14 9.73 -20.91 -42.41
C ASN A 14 9.38 -22.36 -42.09
N ASP A 15 10.26 -23.09 -41.40
CA ASP A 15 9.96 -24.44 -40.93
C ASP A 15 8.82 -24.45 -39.94
N TYR A 16 8.84 -23.56 -38.93
CA TYR A 16 7.71 -23.40 -38.01
C TYR A 16 6.41 -23.03 -38.74
N LEU A 17 6.46 -22.15 -39.74
CA LEU A 17 5.27 -21.76 -40.52
C LEU A 17 4.69 -22.94 -41.32
N ARG A 18 5.52 -23.92 -41.69
CA ARG A 18 5.11 -25.12 -42.43
C ARG A 18 4.60 -26.23 -41.52
N THR A 19 5.29 -26.50 -40.41
CA THR A 19 5.00 -27.64 -39.53
C THR A 19 4.05 -27.28 -38.39
N GLY A 20 4.13 -26.05 -37.89
CA GLY A 20 3.45 -25.64 -36.66
C GLY A 20 4.02 -26.30 -35.39
N ASP A 21 5.24 -26.83 -35.45
CA ASP A 21 5.85 -27.59 -34.36
C ASP A 21 6.44 -26.68 -33.26
N ASP A 22 6.11 -26.96 -32.00
CA ASP A 22 6.51 -26.14 -30.85
C ASP A 22 8.02 -26.19 -30.59
N PHE A 23 8.69 -27.29 -30.93
CA PHE A 23 10.15 -27.38 -30.80
C PHE A 23 10.85 -26.40 -31.76
N THR A 24 10.41 -26.34 -33.03
CA THR A 24 10.94 -25.38 -34.00
C THR A 24 10.69 -23.92 -33.59
N PHE A 25 9.55 -23.65 -32.94
CA PHE A 25 9.29 -22.33 -32.37
C PHE A 25 10.23 -22.01 -31.21
N THR A 26 10.51 -22.97 -30.34
CA THR A 26 11.42 -22.81 -29.20
C THR A 26 12.84 -22.48 -29.66
N ASP A 27 13.32 -23.17 -30.70
CA ASP A 27 14.64 -22.94 -31.30
C ASP A 27 14.73 -21.56 -31.96
N LEU A 28 13.69 -21.18 -32.71
CA LEU A 28 13.56 -19.85 -33.30
C LEU A 28 13.58 -18.77 -32.21
N TYR A 29 12.76 -18.95 -31.17
CA TYR A 29 12.63 -18.00 -30.07
C TYR A 29 13.96 -17.81 -29.36
N THR A 30 14.63 -18.91 -28.99
CA THR A 30 15.92 -18.87 -28.28
C THR A 30 16.97 -18.14 -29.11
N SER A 31 17.11 -18.52 -30.39
CA SER A 31 18.06 -17.89 -31.32
C SER A 31 17.78 -16.40 -31.51
N LEU A 32 16.51 -16.01 -31.64
CA LEU A 32 16.12 -14.62 -31.82
C LEU A 32 16.33 -13.80 -30.53
N SER A 33 15.97 -14.36 -29.37
CA SER A 33 16.15 -13.74 -28.06
C SER A 33 17.61 -13.45 -27.77
N GLU A 34 18.53 -14.36 -28.09
CA GLU A 34 19.96 -14.13 -27.94
C GLU A 34 20.45 -12.93 -28.74
N VAL A 35 20.04 -12.82 -30.01
CA VAL A 35 20.49 -11.73 -30.88
C VAL A 35 19.93 -10.37 -30.46
N TYR A 36 18.71 -10.34 -29.91
CA TYR A 36 18.06 -9.10 -29.50
C TYR A 36 18.25 -8.75 -28.02
N ARG A 37 18.84 -9.64 -27.21
CA ARG A 37 19.00 -9.48 -25.76
C ARG A 37 19.56 -8.11 -25.36
N ASP A 38 20.71 -7.73 -25.91
CA ASP A 38 21.37 -6.48 -25.56
C ASP A 38 20.56 -5.25 -25.98
N LYS A 39 19.87 -5.35 -27.12
CA LYS A 39 19.01 -4.28 -27.63
C LYS A 39 17.77 -4.08 -26.75
N LEU A 40 17.12 -5.17 -26.34
CA LEU A 40 15.96 -5.13 -25.46
C LEU A 40 16.35 -4.60 -24.07
N ARG A 41 17.49 -5.05 -23.54
CA ARG A 41 18.05 -4.55 -22.28
C ARG A 41 18.40 -3.07 -22.36
N TYR A 42 18.97 -2.62 -23.47
CA TYR A 42 19.21 -1.20 -23.69
C TYR A 42 17.89 -0.43 -23.71
N TRP A 43 16.85 -0.91 -24.40
CA TRP A 43 15.55 -0.23 -24.44
C TRP A 43 14.88 -0.14 -23.07
N SER A 44 14.93 -1.20 -22.26
CA SER A 44 14.34 -1.21 -20.92
C SER A 44 15.06 -0.30 -19.92
N THR A 45 16.34 -0.01 -20.15
CA THR A 45 17.15 0.86 -19.27
C THR A 45 17.28 2.29 -19.78
N SER A 46 17.19 2.50 -21.09
CA SER A 46 17.44 3.80 -21.74
C SER A 46 16.37 4.85 -21.46
N THR A 47 15.16 4.43 -21.13
CA THR A 47 14.02 5.33 -20.97
C THR A 47 13.31 5.03 -19.67
N TYR A 48 13.04 6.07 -18.87
CA TYR A 48 12.20 5.97 -17.66
C TYR A 48 10.73 5.64 -17.96
N MET A 49 10.36 5.48 -19.23
CA MET A 49 8.99 5.30 -19.69
C MET A 49 8.55 3.83 -19.70
N ALA A 50 9.42 2.93 -20.14
CA ALA A 50 9.10 1.51 -20.30
C ALA A 50 10.02 0.69 -19.41
N ASN A 51 9.47 -0.28 -18.69
CA ASN A 51 10.24 -1.21 -17.86
C ASN A 51 10.62 -2.48 -18.65
N GLU A 52 11.35 -3.39 -18.01
CA GLU A 52 11.74 -4.66 -18.64
C GLU A 52 10.54 -5.50 -19.10
N HIS A 53 9.49 -5.60 -18.27
CA HIS A 53 8.29 -6.36 -18.59
C HIS A 53 7.55 -5.82 -19.82
N ASP A 54 7.46 -4.49 -19.96
CA ASP A 54 6.84 -3.84 -21.13
C ASP A 54 7.59 -4.21 -22.42
N ILE A 55 8.92 -4.21 -22.36
CA ILE A 55 9.78 -4.51 -23.51
C ILE A 55 9.77 -6.01 -23.84
N THR A 56 9.77 -6.89 -22.83
CA THR A 56 9.64 -8.33 -23.03
C THR A 56 8.29 -8.70 -23.62
N GLY A 57 7.19 -8.15 -23.10
CA GLY A 57 5.85 -8.36 -23.64
C GLY A 57 5.75 -7.89 -25.09
N LEU A 58 6.29 -6.70 -25.40
CA LEU A 58 6.36 -6.19 -26.76
C LEU A 58 7.12 -7.13 -27.70
N PHE A 59 8.23 -7.71 -27.26
CA PHE A 59 8.99 -8.66 -28.05
C PHE A 59 8.16 -9.91 -28.38
N HIS A 60 7.46 -10.47 -27.40
CA HIS A 60 6.58 -11.63 -27.58
C HIS A 60 5.44 -11.35 -28.56
N ASP A 61 4.76 -10.21 -28.39
CA ASP A 61 3.66 -9.79 -29.25
C ASP A 61 4.12 -9.62 -30.71
N VAL A 62 5.30 -9.03 -30.91
CA VAL A 62 5.85 -8.81 -32.26
C VAL A 62 6.19 -10.13 -32.94
N ILE A 63 6.80 -11.09 -32.24
CA ILE A 63 7.10 -12.42 -32.82
C ILE A 63 5.80 -13.05 -33.32
N GLN A 64 4.79 -13.14 -32.46
CA GLN A 64 3.52 -13.77 -32.81
C GLN A 64 2.81 -13.04 -33.95
N LYS A 65 2.81 -11.70 -33.92
CA LYS A 65 2.22 -10.86 -34.97
C LYS A 65 2.88 -11.09 -36.33
N VAL A 66 4.21 -11.15 -36.38
CA VAL A 66 4.96 -11.34 -37.63
C VAL A 66 4.73 -12.74 -38.18
N LEU A 67 4.79 -13.79 -37.35
CA LEU A 67 4.50 -15.17 -37.76
C LEU A 67 3.07 -15.32 -38.29
N LYS A 68 2.08 -14.71 -37.61
CA LYS A 68 0.70 -14.69 -38.09
C LYS A 68 0.56 -13.97 -39.44
N SER A 69 1.25 -12.85 -39.62
CA SER A 69 1.25 -12.11 -40.89
C SER A 69 1.85 -12.92 -42.03
N LEU A 70 2.99 -13.57 -41.82
CA LEU A 70 3.65 -14.38 -42.85
C LEU A 70 2.86 -15.63 -43.22
N ARG A 71 2.21 -16.26 -42.25
CA ARG A 71 1.29 -17.39 -42.47
C ARG A 71 0.13 -17.01 -43.39
N ASN A 72 -0.41 -15.80 -43.24
CA ASN A 72 -1.51 -15.31 -44.06
C ASN A 72 -1.07 -14.86 -45.47
N ASN A 73 0.17 -14.39 -45.62
CA ASN A 73 0.69 -13.81 -46.87
C ASN A 73 1.57 -14.77 -47.69
N ALA A 74 1.50 -16.08 -47.42
CA ALA A 74 2.25 -17.12 -48.12
C ALA A 74 3.79 -16.97 -48.05
N GLY A 75 4.32 -16.61 -46.87
CA GLY A 75 5.76 -16.59 -46.59
C GLY A 75 6.42 -15.22 -46.77
N GLY A 76 7.73 -15.16 -46.54
CA GLY A 76 8.53 -13.94 -46.66
C GLY A 76 9.77 -13.91 -45.77
N ASP A 77 10.47 -12.78 -45.77
CA ASP A 77 11.65 -12.55 -44.93
C ASP A 77 11.22 -12.17 -43.51
N PHE A 78 11.19 -13.17 -42.62
CA PHE A 78 10.82 -13.01 -41.21
C PHE A 78 11.70 -11.98 -40.51
N VAL A 79 13.02 -12.09 -40.64
CA VAL A 79 13.97 -11.21 -39.92
C VAL A 79 13.75 -9.75 -40.32
N LYS A 80 13.57 -9.48 -41.61
CA LYS A 80 13.35 -8.11 -42.10
C LYS A 80 12.03 -7.55 -41.60
N LEU A 81 10.94 -8.32 -41.70
CA LEU A 81 9.62 -7.89 -41.22
C LEU A 81 9.65 -7.69 -39.69
N PHE A 82 10.25 -8.62 -38.96
CA PHE A 82 10.43 -8.57 -37.52
C PHE A 82 11.19 -7.32 -37.07
N ALA A 83 12.34 -7.02 -37.69
CA ALA A 83 13.14 -5.86 -37.32
C ALA A 83 12.37 -4.53 -37.51
N VAL A 84 11.59 -4.41 -38.60
CA VAL A 84 10.76 -3.23 -38.87
C VAL A 84 9.59 -3.16 -37.89
N SER A 85 8.86 -4.26 -37.71
CA SER A 85 7.72 -4.33 -36.78
C SER A 85 8.15 -4.03 -35.35
N LEU A 86 9.27 -4.60 -34.89
CA LEU A 86 9.78 -4.38 -33.53
C LEU A 86 10.07 -2.89 -33.27
N LYS A 87 10.73 -2.20 -34.22
CA LYS A 87 11.01 -0.77 -34.08
C LYS A 87 9.74 0.07 -34.08
N ASN A 88 8.79 -0.26 -34.95
CA ASN A 88 7.53 0.48 -35.06
C ASN A 88 6.66 0.29 -33.81
N GLU A 89 6.55 -0.94 -33.30
CA GLU A 89 5.82 -1.22 -32.06
C GLU A 89 6.49 -0.57 -30.87
N TYR A 90 7.83 -0.56 -30.79
CA TYR A 90 8.53 0.16 -29.71
C TYR A 90 8.18 1.65 -29.69
N ASN A 91 8.21 2.30 -30.84
CA ASN A 91 7.79 3.71 -30.95
C ASN A 91 6.31 3.90 -30.61
N SER A 92 5.45 2.95 -30.98
CA SER A 92 4.02 2.94 -30.65
C SER A 92 3.80 2.84 -29.13
N LEU A 93 4.52 1.92 -28.47
CA LEU A 93 4.51 1.74 -27.02
C LEU A 93 4.91 3.02 -26.31
N LEU A 94 6.04 3.64 -26.68
CA LEU A 94 6.49 4.89 -26.08
C LEU A 94 5.47 6.03 -26.26
N ARG A 95 4.82 6.11 -27.42
CA ARG A 95 3.74 7.08 -27.65
C ARG A 95 2.55 6.82 -26.73
N LYS A 96 2.10 5.55 -26.62
CA LYS A 96 1.00 5.16 -25.73
C LYS A 96 1.33 5.47 -24.27
N LEU A 97 2.52 5.12 -23.80
CA LEU A 97 2.96 5.39 -22.43
C LEU A 97 3.07 6.88 -22.14
N ARG A 98 3.57 7.67 -23.10
CA ARG A 98 3.61 9.14 -22.98
C ARG A 98 2.22 9.75 -22.90
N THR A 99 1.30 9.31 -23.75
CA THR A 99 -0.11 9.74 -23.71
C THR A 99 -0.75 9.34 -22.39
N ARG A 100 -0.55 8.10 -21.96
CA ARG A 100 -1.06 7.55 -20.71
C ARG A 100 -0.60 8.39 -19.52
N ARG A 101 0.70 8.65 -19.37
CA ARG A 101 1.22 9.51 -18.28
C ARG A 101 0.78 10.96 -18.34
N LYS A 102 0.42 11.48 -19.52
CA LYS A 102 -0.12 12.83 -19.63
C LYS A 102 -1.53 12.94 -19.05
N TYR A 103 -2.32 11.88 -19.15
CA TYR A 103 -3.73 11.86 -18.73
C TYR A 103 -3.98 11.11 -17.42
N GLU A 104 -3.11 10.16 -17.07
CA GLU A 104 -3.03 9.55 -15.75
C GLU A 104 -2.19 10.48 -14.86
N LEU A 105 -2.79 11.62 -14.50
CA LEU A 105 -2.36 12.38 -13.33
C LEU A 105 -2.64 11.49 -12.12
N TYR A 106 -1.59 11.04 -11.45
CA TYR A 106 -1.73 10.67 -10.05
C TYR A 106 -1.85 11.99 -9.29
N ASP A 107 -2.90 12.16 -8.49
CA ASP A 107 -2.92 13.18 -7.44
C ASP A 107 -1.68 12.94 -6.57
N GLY A 108 -0.64 13.72 -6.82
CA GLY A 108 0.50 13.78 -5.93
C GLY A 108 0.03 14.47 -4.64
N PRO A 109 0.70 14.24 -3.51
CA PRO A 109 0.33 14.84 -2.22
C PRO A 109 0.41 16.39 -2.17
N ASN A 110 0.69 17.05 -3.31
CA ASN A 110 0.77 18.50 -3.49
C ASN A 110 -0.03 18.98 -4.72
N SER A 111 -1.02 18.23 -5.22
CA SER A 111 -1.96 18.79 -6.20
C SER A 111 -2.83 19.81 -5.48
N ASP A 112 -2.59 21.08 -5.76
CA ASP A 112 -3.41 22.19 -5.26
C ASP A 112 -4.89 21.86 -5.50
N GLU A 113 -5.68 21.90 -4.43
CA GLU A 113 -7.07 21.42 -4.33
C GLU A 113 -8.06 22.11 -5.30
N GLU A 114 -7.62 23.08 -6.11
CA GLU A 114 -8.52 23.98 -6.83
C GLU A 114 -8.81 23.60 -8.30
N GLU A 115 -8.03 22.75 -8.97
CA GLU A 115 -8.29 22.45 -10.38
C GLU A 115 -7.92 21.01 -10.76
N ASN A 116 -8.81 20.05 -10.48
CA ASN A 116 -9.13 18.90 -11.36
C ASN A 116 -10.12 17.95 -10.67
N THR A 117 -11.40 18.33 -10.66
CA THR A 117 -12.51 17.45 -10.30
C THR A 117 -12.79 16.46 -11.43
N ALA A 118 -11.92 15.46 -11.58
CA ALA A 118 -12.19 14.26 -12.38
C ALA A 118 -12.28 13.04 -11.47
N MET A 119 -13.49 12.84 -10.94
CA MET A 119 -14.07 11.56 -10.52
C MET A 119 -13.25 10.65 -9.58
N PHE A 120 -13.25 11.00 -8.31
CA PHE A 120 -13.69 10.03 -7.30
C PHE A 120 -14.70 10.76 -6.42
N GLU A 121 -15.98 10.34 -6.46
CA GLU A 121 -16.85 10.54 -5.30
C GLU A 121 -16.27 9.64 -4.20
N ALA A 122 -15.25 10.15 -3.49
CA ALA A 122 -15.04 9.72 -2.14
C ALA A 122 -16.35 10.06 -1.43
N ILE A 123 -17.18 9.06 -1.16
CA ILE A 123 -18.17 9.17 -0.11
C ILE A 123 -17.33 9.43 1.12
N ALA A 124 -17.19 10.71 1.49
CA ALA A 124 -16.57 11.10 2.73
C ALA A 124 -17.39 10.39 3.80
N ASP A 125 -16.83 9.31 4.34
CA ASP A 125 -17.41 8.69 5.52
C ASP A 125 -17.20 9.73 6.62
N GLU A 126 -18.27 10.44 6.98
CA GLU A 126 -18.28 11.42 8.08
C GLU A 126 -17.88 10.75 9.41
N PHE A 127 -17.78 9.43 9.41
CA PHE A 127 -17.34 8.59 10.51
C PHE A 127 -15.82 8.40 10.51
N ASP A 128 -15.11 9.29 11.20
CA ASP A 128 -13.73 9.06 11.62
C ASP A 128 -13.71 7.97 12.71
N LEU A 129 -13.33 6.75 12.31
CA LEU A 129 -13.17 5.59 13.20
C LEU A 129 -12.19 5.87 14.34
N GLU A 130 -11.12 6.63 14.07
CA GLU A 130 -10.11 6.93 15.08
C GLU A 130 -10.68 7.89 16.12
N GLU A 131 -11.34 8.97 15.66
CA GLU A 131 -12.00 9.92 16.55
C GLU A 131 -13.14 9.26 17.35
N HIS A 132 -13.91 8.37 16.73
CA HIS A 132 -14.97 7.62 17.41
C HIS A 132 -14.42 6.69 18.48
N VAL A 133 -13.33 5.98 18.21
CA VAL A 133 -12.68 5.08 19.18
C VAL A 133 -12.08 5.86 20.35
N ILE A 134 -11.47 7.02 20.09
CA ILE A 134 -10.93 7.90 21.15
C ILE A 134 -12.06 8.43 22.04
N LYS A 135 -13.12 9.01 21.47
CA LYS A 135 -14.28 9.51 22.23
C LYS A 135 -14.96 8.42 23.05
N LYS A 136 -15.07 7.20 22.50
CA LYS A 136 -15.63 6.05 23.22
C LYS A 136 -14.77 5.65 24.42
N LYS A 137 -13.44 5.62 24.26
CA LYS A 137 -12.49 5.32 25.36
C LYS A 137 -12.58 6.35 26.49
N GLU A 138 -12.64 7.65 26.16
CA GLU A 138 -12.81 8.71 27.16
C GLU A 138 -14.14 8.57 27.92
N ALA A 139 -15.23 8.27 27.21
CA ALA A 139 -16.55 8.05 27.81
C ALA A 139 -16.56 6.83 28.76
N ASP A 140 -15.88 5.76 28.39
CA ASP A 140 -15.78 4.54 29.21
C ASP A 140 -14.87 4.76 30.44
N GLN A 141 -13.78 5.52 30.31
CA GLN A 141 -12.97 5.97 31.45
C GLN A 141 -13.80 6.81 32.45
N ARG A 142 -14.63 7.74 31.95
CA ARG A 142 -15.52 8.55 32.82
C ARG A 142 -16.55 7.71 33.55
N LYS A 143 -17.20 6.75 32.87
CA LYS A 143 -18.15 5.82 33.50
C LYS A 143 -17.50 4.94 34.57
N LEU A 144 -16.26 4.50 34.34
CA LEU A 144 -15.51 3.75 35.34
C LEU A 144 -15.23 4.59 36.58
N ILE A 145 -14.82 5.86 36.40
CA ILE A 145 -14.61 6.80 37.49
C ILE A 145 -15.92 7.01 38.25
N ASP A 146 -17.02 7.32 37.57
CA ASP A 146 -18.33 7.54 38.19
C ASP A 146 -18.81 6.31 38.99
N PHE A 147 -18.57 5.09 38.49
CA PHE A 147 -18.88 3.86 39.21
C PHE A 147 -18.03 3.69 40.48
N LEU A 148 -16.72 3.98 40.39
CA LEU A 148 -15.81 3.86 41.53
C LEU A 148 -16.04 4.95 42.58
N THR A 149 -16.55 6.12 42.19
CA THR A 149 -16.83 7.28 43.06
C THR A 149 -18.29 7.42 43.47
N ASP A 150 -19.18 6.48 43.08
CA ASP A 150 -20.61 6.53 43.36
C ASP A 150 -20.88 6.88 44.85
N PRO A 151 -21.52 8.03 45.15
CA PRO A 151 -21.75 8.50 46.51
C PRO A 151 -22.68 7.58 47.31
N GLY A 152 -23.46 6.70 46.65
CA GLY A 152 -24.22 5.65 47.31
C GLY A 152 -23.35 4.58 47.98
N GLN A 153 -22.08 4.45 47.55
CA GLN A 153 -21.12 3.47 48.07
C GLN A 153 -19.84 4.10 48.64
N VAL A 154 -19.49 5.32 48.24
CA VAL A 154 -18.35 6.11 48.75
C VAL A 154 -18.90 7.30 49.54
N SER A 155 -19.23 7.09 50.81
CA SER A 155 -19.81 8.12 51.67
C SER A 155 -18.76 9.09 52.27
N ASP A 156 -17.60 9.27 51.65
CA ASP A 156 -16.48 10.00 52.26
C ASP A 156 -15.91 11.07 51.31
N GLU A 157 -16.24 12.32 51.61
CA GLU A 157 -15.81 13.55 50.92
C GLU A 157 -14.29 13.60 50.67
N THR A 158 -13.50 13.01 51.57
CA THR A 158 -12.04 12.95 51.42
C THR A 158 -11.60 12.05 50.27
N THR A 159 -12.37 11.01 49.95
CA THR A 159 -12.09 10.09 48.84
C THR A 159 -12.37 10.76 47.50
N THR A 160 -13.48 11.49 47.41
CA THR A 160 -13.84 12.29 46.22
C THR A 160 -12.79 13.35 45.95
N ALA A 161 -12.37 14.11 46.97
CA ALA A 161 -11.32 15.11 46.82
C ALA A 161 -9.97 14.52 46.38
N ILE A 162 -9.62 13.31 46.84
CA ILE A 162 -8.43 12.59 46.37
C ILE A 162 -8.56 12.25 44.89
N VAL A 163 -9.69 11.67 44.44
CA VAL A 163 -9.89 11.29 43.03
C VAL A 163 -9.93 12.50 42.10
N GLU A 164 -10.63 13.57 42.48
CA GLU A 164 -10.66 14.83 41.73
C GLU A 164 -9.25 15.43 41.58
N SER A 165 -8.44 15.34 42.64
CA SER A 165 -7.05 15.81 42.60
C SER A 165 -6.13 14.94 41.73
N PHE A 166 -6.49 13.68 41.44
CA PHE A 166 -5.79 12.84 40.46
C PHE A 166 -6.14 13.24 39.03
N ILE A 167 -7.41 13.57 38.77
CA ILE A 167 -7.92 13.90 37.43
C ILE A 167 -7.46 15.30 36.98
N THR A 168 -7.39 16.25 37.91
CA THR A 168 -7.17 17.68 37.60
C THR A 168 -5.73 18.15 37.82
N ASN A 169 -4.79 17.28 38.21
CA ASN A 169 -3.41 17.70 38.47
C ASN A 169 -2.54 17.68 37.21
N ASP A 170 -1.99 18.85 36.86
CA ASP A 170 -0.91 19.01 35.86
C ASP A 170 0.50 18.65 36.42
N GLY A 171 0.57 17.93 37.54
CA GLY A 171 1.79 17.66 38.30
C GLY A 171 1.94 16.20 38.73
N PRO A 172 2.99 15.84 39.50
CA PRO A 172 3.25 14.46 39.87
C PRO A 172 2.09 13.88 40.69
N THR A 173 1.43 12.86 40.13
CA THR A 173 0.28 12.11 40.69
C THR A 173 0.68 11.16 41.83
N THR A 174 1.73 11.49 42.58
CA THR A 174 2.20 10.67 43.70
C THR A 174 1.33 10.89 44.95
N PRO A 175 1.10 9.85 45.77
CA PRO A 175 0.31 9.98 47.01
C PRO A 175 0.83 11.06 47.96
N THR A 176 2.14 11.34 47.94
CA THR A 176 2.78 12.38 48.74
C THR A 176 2.44 13.79 48.25
N ALA A 177 2.41 14.00 46.93
CA ALA A 177 2.05 15.28 46.34
C ALA A 177 0.57 15.61 46.58
N ILE A 178 -0.30 14.61 46.41
CA ILE A 178 -1.75 14.74 46.64
C ILE A 178 -2.06 14.95 48.12
N GLY A 179 -1.40 14.19 49.01
CA GLY A 179 -1.50 14.40 50.45
C GLY A 179 -1.11 15.82 50.85
N LYS A 180 0.01 16.34 50.32
CA LYS A 180 0.44 17.72 50.57
C LYS A 180 -0.57 18.77 50.07
N LYS A 181 -1.20 18.54 48.91
CA LYS A 181 -2.20 19.44 48.32
C LYS A 181 -3.50 19.49 49.13
N LEU A 182 -3.93 18.34 49.67
CA LEU A 182 -5.18 18.19 50.43
C LEU A 182 -5.00 18.33 51.95
N GLY A 183 -3.78 18.56 52.44
CA GLY A 183 -3.48 18.58 53.88
C GLY A 183 -3.59 17.21 54.57
N LEU A 184 -3.47 16.12 53.80
CA LEU A 184 -3.59 14.75 54.28
C LEU A 184 -2.23 14.05 54.36
N HIS A 185 -2.08 13.13 55.31
CA HIS A 185 -0.92 12.26 55.34
C HIS A 185 -0.95 11.27 54.15
N HIS A 186 0.18 11.06 53.49
CA HIS A 186 0.29 10.21 52.30
C HIS A 186 -0.24 8.77 52.53
N SER A 187 -0.11 8.24 53.75
CA SER A 187 -0.67 6.91 54.09
C SER A 187 -2.21 6.88 54.04
N THR A 188 -2.88 7.99 54.35
CA THR A 188 -4.33 8.11 54.22
C THR A 188 -4.73 8.07 52.75
N VAL A 189 -3.97 8.76 51.88
CA VAL A 189 -4.19 8.75 50.43
C VAL A 189 -4.03 7.34 49.86
N ILE A 190 -2.95 6.63 50.20
CA ILE A 190 -2.70 5.24 49.77
C ILE A 190 -3.85 4.32 50.19
N ARG A 191 -4.24 4.35 51.48
CA ARG A 191 -5.30 3.50 52.01
C ARG A 191 -6.66 3.72 51.31
N LYS A 192 -6.94 4.95 50.89
CA LYS A 192 -8.18 5.29 50.17
C LYS A 192 -8.15 4.78 48.74
N ILE A 193 -7.03 4.95 48.04
CA ILE A 193 -6.84 4.40 46.69
C ILE A 193 -6.93 2.87 46.70
N GLU A 194 -6.29 2.19 47.66
CA GLU A 194 -6.37 0.73 47.79
C GLU A 194 -7.81 0.23 48.03
N ARG A 195 -8.62 1.00 48.76
CA ARG A 195 -10.04 0.67 48.96
C ARG A 195 -10.86 0.84 47.68
N LEU A 196 -10.56 1.84 46.86
CA LEU A 196 -11.18 2.02 45.54
C LEU A 196 -10.74 0.92 44.58
N ALA A 197 -9.45 0.59 44.55
CA ALA A 197 -8.90 -0.48 43.71
C ALA A 197 -9.54 -1.84 44.01
N LYS A 198 -9.87 -2.14 45.28
CA LYS A 198 -10.60 -3.37 45.66
C LYS A 198 -12.02 -3.46 45.10
N ARG A 199 -12.60 -2.35 44.64
CA ARG A 199 -13.94 -2.33 44.03
C ARG A 199 -13.89 -2.51 42.52
N PHE A 200 -12.70 -2.47 41.93
CA PHE A 200 -12.53 -2.76 40.52
C PHE A 200 -12.75 -4.26 40.27
N ASP A 201 -13.79 -4.60 39.51
CA ASP A 201 -14.04 -5.97 39.06
C ASP A 201 -13.61 -6.12 37.59
N GLU A 202 -12.52 -6.86 37.38
CA GLU A 202 -11.99 -7.19 36.04
C GLU A 202 -13.01 -7.92 35.15
N ARG A 203 -13.99 -8.63 35.74
CA ARG A 203 -15.05 -9.30 34.96
C ARG A 203 -16.09 -8.32 34.41
N GLN A 204 -16.32 -7.22 35.12
CA GLN A 204 -17.31 -6.21 34.75
C GLN A 204 -16.70 -5.13 33.85
N PHE A 205 -15.46 -4.73 34.12
CA PHE A 205 -14.80 -3.61 33.45
C PHE A 205 -13.62 -4.00 32.56
N GLY A 206 -13.26 -5.29 32.45
CA GLY A 206 -12.12 -5.71 31.65
C GLY A 206 -10.78 -5.38 32.31
N ASN A 207 -9.69 -5.39 31.53
CA ASN A 207 -8.35 -5.18 32.07
C ASN A 207 -8.08 -3.68 32.30
N TYR A 208 -7.70 -3.31 33.53
CA TYR A 208 -7.38 -1.93 33.88
C TYR A 208 -6.27 -1.32 33.00
N ARG A 209 -5.38 -2.14 32.42
CA ARG A 209 -4.31 -1.69 31.50
C ARG A 209 -4.85 -1.12 30.19
N ASP A 210 -6.01 -1.58 29.74
CA ASP A 210 -6.63 -1.10 28.50
C ASP A 210 -7.07 0.37 28.62
N TYR A 211 -7.25 0.83 29.86
CA TYR A 211 -7.58 2.22 30.19
C TYR A 211 -6.35 3.10 30.46
N LEU A 212 -5.16 2.51 30.70
CA LEU A 212 -3.94 3.22 31.11
C LEU A 212 -2.86 3.31 30.02
N LEU A 213 -2.92 2.50 28.96
CA LEU A 213 -1.94 2.48 27.86
C LEU A 213 -2.25 3.50 26.74
N ALA A 214 -2.84 4.66 27.10
CA ALA A 214 -3.01 5.79 26.20
C ALA A 214 -1.72 6.62 26.10
#